data_AF-A0A8T7MCZ3-F1
#
_entry.id   AF-A0A8T7MCZ3-F1
#
_cell.length_a   1.000
_cell.length_b   1.000
_cell.length_c   1.000
_cell.angle_alpha   90.00
_cell.angle_beta   90.00
_cell.angle_gamma   90.00
#
_symmetry.space_group_name_H-M   'P 1'
#
loop_
_entity.id
_entity.type
_entity.pdbx_description
1 polymer ?
#
loop_
_entity_poly.entity_id
_entity_poly.type
_entity_poly.pdbx_seq_one_letter_code
_entity_poly.pdbx_strand_id
1 'polypeptide(L)'
;MVTFAGTLLPTFANGTALGQPDKFGLPFAGQPGLANWFVRQWYGNTRWAYRQRRAIYGAGQGLHFGVDFFAPCGSPIIAIGDGIVAAVDGPYGSAPHNLLVRHPNGYVSLYGHLSQRSTLRVGQQVRRGEVVAFSGVPNGTDCDTRAHLHLEIRTSNLGGTVNPIPLMEADWPNLTLGLPDEGLEFEINLDNPTQWQTIYNQPAVYFGRALLNDFARPWPG
;
A
#
# COMPACT_ATOMS: atom_id res chain seq x y z
N MET A 1 48.27 -22.06 20.46
CA MET A 1 46.87 -21.95 20.92
C MET A 1 46.43 -20.53 20.60
N VAL A 2 45.55 -20.35 19.62
CA VAL A 2 45.20 -19.03 19.07
C VAL A 2 44.16 -18.37 19.97
N THR A 3 44.50 -17.21 20.53
CA THR A 3 43.60 -16.38 21.35
C THR A 3 42.69 -15.59 20.42
N PHE A 4 41.39 -15.90 20.40
CA PHE A 4 40.38 -15.08 19.74
C PHE A 4 39.97 -13.94 20.68
N ALA A 5 40.20 -12.69 20.24
CA ALA A 5 39.62 -11.51 20.86
C ALA A 5 38.12 -11.47 20.54
N GLY A 6 37.29 -11.68 21.56
CA GLY A 6 35.84 -11.53 21.47
C GLY A 6 35.47 -10.04 21.44
N THR A 7 34.99 -9.57 20.29
CA THR A 7 34.32 -8.26 20.17
C THR A 7 32.98 -8.33 20.89
N LEU A 8 32.85 -7.52 21.95
CA LEU A 8 31.61 -7.29 22.68
C LEU A 8 30.56 -6.69 21.74
N LEU A 9 29.47 -7.42 21.51
CA LEU A 9 28.23 -6.86 20.97
C LEU A 9 27.61 -5.95 22.06
N PRO A 10 27.09 -4.75 21.72
CA PRO A 10 26.43 -3.93 22.70
C PRO A 10 25.14 -4.62 23.15
N THR A 11 25.05 -4.86 24.46
CA THR A 11 23.84 -5.29 25.15
C THR A 11 22.84 -4.14 25.17
N PHE A 12 21.69 -4.31 24.53
CA PHE A 12 20.56 -3.40 24.71
C PHE A 12 19.94 -3.66 26.08
N ALA A 13 19.94 -2.63 26.93
CA ALA A 13 19.33 -2.65 28.24
C ALA A 13 17.81 -2.84 28.12
N ASN A 14 17.28 -3.73 28.96
CA ASN A 14 15.84 -3.92 29.18
C ASN A 14 15.20 -2.63 29.69
N GLY A 15 14.06 -2.25 29.11
CA GLY A 15 13.12 -1.36 29.80
C GLY A 15 12.40 -0.31 28.94
N THR A 16 11.71 -0.73 27.89
CA THR A 16 10.42 -0.12 27.50
C THR A 16 9.56 -1.25 26.94
N ALA A 17 8.24 -1.20 27.18
CA ALA A 17 7.29 -2.16 26.63
C ALA A 17 7.58 -2.41 25.14
N LEU A 18 7.38 -3.65 24.66
CA LEU A 18 7.38 -3.95 23.22
C LEU A 18 6.28 -3.10 22.56
N GLY A 19 6.63 -1.87 22.21
CA GLY A 19 5.77 -0.95 21.50
C GLY A 19 5.36 -1.63 20.21
N GLN A 20 4.07 -1.57 19.89
CA GLN A 20 3.62 -1.75 18.51
C GLN A 20 4.65 -1.07 17.60
N PRO A 21 5.15 -1.72 16.52
CA PRO A 21 5.97 -1.01 15.56
C PRO A 21 5.21 0.25 15.17
N ASP A 22 5.88 1.40 15.17
CA ASP A 22 5.24 2.69 14.89
C ASP A 22 4.36 2.52 13.65
N LYS A 23 3.05 2.71 13.84
CA LYS A 23 2.10 2.63 12.75
C LYS A 23 2.50 3.63 11.68
N PHE A 24 2.32 3.24 10.43
CA PHE A 24 2.57 4.12 9.31
C PHE A 24 1.57 5.29 9.31
N GLY A 25 2.01 6.48 8.92
CA GLY A 25 1.15 7.62 8.66
C GLY A 25 0.43 7.53 7.31
N LEU A 26 -0.39 8.53 7.02
CA LEU A 26 -1.02 8.71 5.72
C LEU A 26 -0.02 9.26 4.68
N PRO A 27 -0.21 8.96 3.39
CA PRO A 27 0.73 9.36 2.33
C PRO A 27 0.53 10.82 1.84
N PHE A 28 -0.38 11.58 2.45
CA PHE A 28 -0.64 12.98 2.15
C PHE A 28 -0.72 13.81 3.44
N ALA A 29 -0.29 15.07 3.35
CA ALA A 29 -0.43 16.01 4.44
C ALA A 29 -1.84 16.63 4.47
N GLY A 30 -2.25 17.12 5.63
CA GLY A 30 -3.54 17.78 5.82
C GLY A 30 -4.72 16.82 5.86
N GLN A 31 -5.92 17.38 5.98
CA GLN A 31 -7.18 16.62 6.01
C GLN A 31 -7.60 16.19 4.60
N PRO A 32 -8.24 15.03 4.44
CA PRO A 32 -8.80 14.62 3.17
C PRO A 32 -9.94 15.56 2.73
N GLY A 33 -10.21 15.58 1.44
CA GLY A 33 -11.17 16.47 0.80
C GLY A 33 -11.32 16.13 -0.67
N LEU A 34 -12.52 16.40 -1.22
CA LEU A 34 -12.82 16.13 -2.63
C LEU A 34 -11.90 16.89 -3.61
N ALA A 35 -11.32 18.01 -3.16
CA ALA A 35 -10.43 18.84 -3.96
C ALA A 35 -8.93 18.52 -3.78
N ASN A 36 -8.56 17.70 -2.79
CA ASN A 36 -7.16 17.39 -2.50
C ASN A 36 -6.88 15.88 -2.54
N TRP A 37 -7.24 15.11 -1.51
CA TRP A 37 -7.02 13.68 -1.50
C TRP A 37 -8.09 12.96 -0.69
N PHE A 38 -8.41 11.73 -1.11
CA PHE A 38 -9.33 10.84 -0.40
C PHE A 38 -9.09 9.38 -0.82
N VAL A 39 -9.63 8.43 -0.06
CA VAL A 39 -9.52 7.02 -0.44
C VAL A 39 -10.45 6.74 -1.62
N ARG A 40 -9.87 6.22 -2.70
CA ARG A 40 -10.58 5.86 -3.93
C ARG A 40 -10.93 4.37 -3.99
N GLN A 41 -10.00 3.50 -3.59
CA GLN A 41 -10.21 2.06 -3.64
C GLN A 41 -9.50 1.38 -2.47
N TRP A 42 -10.21 0.51 -1.75
CA TRP A 42 -9.64 -0.25 -0.66
C TRP A 42 -8.78 -1.41 -1.11
N TYR A 43 -7.87 -1.83 -0.23
CA TYR A 43 -7.18 -3.11 -0.32
C TYR A 43 -8.17 -4.27 -0.28
N GLY A 44 -7.85 -5.35 -0.97
CA GLY A 44 -8.58 -6.63 -0.92
C GLY A 44 -9.64 -6.79 -2.00
N ASN A 45 -10.71 -7.50 -1.64
CA ASN A 45 -11.72 -8.02 -2.56
C ASN A 45 -12.78 -6.99 -2.95
N THR A 46 -12.36 -5.79 -3.31
CA THR A 46 -13.31 -4.76 -3.75
C THR A 46 -14.10 -5.24 -4.97
N ARG A 47 -15.33 -4.77 -5.17
CA ARG A 47 -16.15 -5.16 -6.33
C ARG A 47 -15.43 -4.89 -7.67
N TRP A 48 -14.73 -3.76 -7.76
CA TRP A 48 -13.89 -3.45 -8.91
C TRP A 48 -12.76 -4.48 -9.09
N ALA A 49 -12.07 -4.84 -8.01
CA ALA A 49 -11.03 -5.86 -8.06
C ALA A 49 -11.57 -7.22 -8.51
N TYR A 50 -12.73 -7.63 -7.99
CA TYR A 50 -13.39 -8.85 -8.41
C TYR A 50 -13.73 -8.84 -9.90
N ARG A 51 -14.33 -7.77 -10.43
CA ARG A 51 -14.61 -7.64 -11.88
C ARG A 51 -13.33 -7.70 -12.73
N GLN A 52 -12.24 -7.14 -12.24
CA GLN A 52 -10.96 -7.04 -12.95
C GLN A 52 -9.94 -8.14 -12.56
N ARG A 53 -10.37 -9.16 -11.82
CA ARG A 53 -9.49 -10.14 -11.16
C ARG A 53 -8.55 -10.90 -12.11
N ARG A 54 -8.95 -11.05 -13.37
CA ARG A 54 -8.17 -11.75 -14.42
C ARG A 54 -7.37 -10.80 -15.32
N ALA A 55 -7.69 -9.51 -15.30
CA ALA A 55 -7.09 -8.52 -16.20
C ALA A 55 -6.06 -7.66 -15.48
N ILE A 56 -6.49 -6.87 -14.50
CA ILE A 56 -5.65 -5.89 -13.80
C ILE A 56 -5.00 -6.53 -12.56
N TYR A 57 -5.76 -7.34 -11.82
CA TYR A 57 -5.34 -7.83 -10.50
C TYR A 57 -4.87 -9.30 -10.50
N GLY A 58 -4.67 -9.90 -11.68
CA GLY A 58 -4.29 -11.31 -11.79
C GLY A 58 -2.99 -11.66 -11.07
N ALA A 59 -2.00 -10.76 -11.12
CA ALA A 59 -0.73 -10.93 -10.40
C ALA A 59 -0.90 -10.95 -8.87
N GLY A 60 -1.93 -10.28 -8.35
CA GLY A 60 -2.24 -10.18 -6.92
C GLY A 60 -3.41 -11.06 -6.48
N GLN A 61 -3.51 -12.26 -7.07
CA GLN A 61 -4.57 -13.24 -6.75
C GLN A 61 -6.00 -12.70 -6.94
N GLY A 62 -6.17 -11.74 -7.84
CA GLY A 62 -7.46 -11.12 -8.15
C GLY A 62 -7.92 -10.04 -7.18
N LEU A 63 -7.13 -9.73 -6.16
CA LEU A 63 -7.43 -8.72 -5.15
C LEU A 63 -6.72 -7.40 -5.48
N HIS A 64 -7.28 -6.29 -5.02
CA HIS A 64 -6.54 -5.04 -5.00
C HIS A 64 -5.45 -5.14 -3.93
N PHE A 65 -4.19 -5.13 -4.33
CA PHE A 65 -3.07 -5.42 -3.43
C PHE A 65 -2.39 -4.16 -2.85
N GLY A 66 -3.06 -3.01 -2.95
CA GLY A 66 -2.70 -1.74 -2.32
C GLY A 66 -3.96 -0.99 -1.86
N VAL A 67 -3.80 0.26 -1.42
CA VAL A 67 -4.89 1.22 -1.22
C VAL A 67 -4.67 2.35 -2.20
N ASP A 68 -5.72 2.71 -2.94
CA ASP A 68 -5.67 3.81 -3.88
C ASP A 68 -6.21 5.07 -3.22
N PHE A 69 -5.42 6.13 -3.29
CA PHE A 69 -5.79 7.45 -2.83
C PHE A 69 -5.92 8.35 -4.05
N PHE A 70 -7.11 8.88 -4.31
CA PHE A 70 -7.23 9.96 -5.27
C PHE A 70 -6.38 11.14 -4.79
N ALA A 71 -5.66 11.76 -5.72
CA ALA A 71 -5.06 13.07 -5.55
C ALA A 71 -4.78 13.65 -6.94
N PRO A 72 -5.04 14.96 -7.20
CA PRO A 72 -4.71 15.59 -8.47
C PRO A 72 -3.26 15.32 -8.87
N CYS A 73 -2.99 15.13 -10.15
CA CYS A 73 -1.63 14.95 -10.65
C CYS A 73 -0.69 16.04 -10.11
N GLY A 74 0.51 15.64 -9.69
CA GLY A 74 1.50 16.54 -9.10
C GLY A 74 1.29 16.83 -7.61
N SER A 75 0.29 16.23 -6.96
CA SER A 75 0.12 16.38 -5.51
C SER A 75 1.32 15.76 -4.78
N PRO A 76 1.91 16.47 -3.80
CA PRO A 76 3.05 15.93 -3.04
C PRO A 76 2.65 14.68 -2.24
N ILE A 77 3.41 13.61 -2.42
CA ILE A 77 3.27 12.37 -1.64
C ILE A 77 4.38 12.35 -0.59
N ILE A 78 3.99 12.13 0.65
CA ILE A 78 4.90 12.05 1.78
C ILE A 78 5.19 10.61 2.19
N ALA A 79 6.38 10.35 2.74
CA ALA A 79 6.74 9.05 3.26
C ALA A 79 5.84 8.69 4.45
N ILE A 80 5.21 7.52 4.39
CA ILE A 80 4.34 7.02 5.46
C ILE A 80 5.11 6.63 6.73
N GLY A 81 6.42 6.47 6.65
CA GLY A 81 7.27 6.10 7.77
C GLY A 81 8.74 6.33 7.46
N ASP A 82 9.57 6.35 8.50
CA ASP A 82 11.02 6.40 8.36
C ASP A 82 11.53 5.17 7.61
N GLY A 83 12.53 5.36 6.75
CA GLY A 83 13.05 4.24 5.99
C GLY A 83 14.22 4.60 5.09
N ILE A 84 14.58 3.62 4.26
CA ILE A 84 15.66 3.70 3.29
C ILE A 84 15.08 3.38 1.91
N VAL A 85 15.35 4.22 0.93
CA VAL A 85 14.95 4.00 -0.46
C VAL A 85 15.56 2.69 -0.95
N ALA A 86 14.71 1.73 -1.27
CA ALA A 86 15.09 0.39 -1.72
C ALA A 86 15.17 0.31 -3.24
N ALA A 87 14.29 1.03 -3.97
CA ALA A 87 14.31 1.09 -5.42
C ALA A 87 13.61 2.35 -5.94
N VAL A 88 14.03 2.81 -7.12
CA VAL A 88 13.37 3.85 -7.92
C VAL A 88 13.09 3.27 -9.29
N ASP A 89 11.81 3.25 -9.67
CA ASP A 89 11.25 2.44 -10.76
C ASP A 89 11.69 0.98 -10.63
N GLY A 90 11.36 0.40 -9.48
CA GLY A 90 11.71 -0.98 -9.14
C GLY A 90 10.89 -2.03 -9.90
N PRO A 91 11.32 -3.30 -9.84
CA PRO A 91 10.60 -4.41 -10.44
C PRO A 91 9.27 -4.66 -9.72
N TYR A 92 8.31 -5.26 -10.44
CA TYR A 92 6.96 -5.52 -9.93
C TYR A 92 6.27 -4.27 -9.40
N GLY A 93 6.59 -3.09 -9.96
CA GLY A 93 6.02 -1.82 -9.53
C GLY A 93 4.86 -1.35 -10.41
N SER A 94 4.12 -0.38 -9.89
CA SER A 94 2.96 0.19 -10.58
C SER A 94 3.38 1.33 -11.52
N ALA A 95 3.15 1.16 -12.82
CA ALA A 95 3.52 2.10 -13.88
C ALA A 95 2.88 3.50 -13.71
N PRO A 96 3.43 4.56 -14.35
CA PRO A 96 4.67 4.57 -15.11
C PRO A 96 5.92 4.60 -14.22
N HIS A 97 5.79 5.15 -13.02
CA HIS A 97 6.89 5.30 -12.07
C HIS A 97 6.49 4.81 -10.69
N ASN A 98 7.46 4.27 -9.96
CA ASN A 98 7.26 3.80 -8.60
C ASN A 98 8.48 4.05 -7.70
N LEU A 99 8.25 4.09 -6.40
CA LEU A 99 9.27 4.23 -5.38
C LEU A 99 9.05 3.15 -4.32
N LEU A 100 10.10 2.44 -3.93
CA LEU A 100 10.07 1.49 -2.82
C LEU A 100 10.90 2.03 -1.67
N VAL A 101 10.34 2.02 -0.45
CA VAL A 101 11.03 2.40 0.79
C VAL A 101 10.97 1.23 1.77
N ARG A 102 12.12 0.77 2.24
CA ARG A 102 12.24 -0.27 3.26
C ARG A 102 12.25 0.36 4.65
N HIS A 103 11.42 -0.19 5.54
CA HIS A 103 11.21 0.32 6.88
C HIS A 103 11.88 -0.55 7.95
N PRO A 104 12.23 0.02 9.13
CA PRO A 104 12.86 -0.74 10.22
C PRO A 104 12.01 -1.90 10.77
N ASN A 105 10.68 -1.81 10.65
CA ASN A 105 9.74 -2.84 11.08
C ASN A 105 9.66 -4.06 10.12
N GLY A 106 10.49 -4.08 9.07
CA GLY A 106 10.59 -5.20 8.12
C GLY A 106 9.68 -5.11 6.91
N TYR A 107 8.74 -4.16 6.87
CA TYR A 107 7.90 -3.91 5.70
C TYR A 107 8.60 -3.05 4.65
N VAL A 108 8.07 -3.07 3.43
CA VAL A 108 8.46 -2.18 2.35
C VAL A 108 7.20 -1.47 1.85
N SER A 109 7.18 -0.14 1.86
CA SER A 109 6.11 0.61 1.18
C SER A 109 6.45 0.75 -0.30
N LEU A 110 5.44 0.58 -1.16
CA LEU A 110 5.51 0.96 -2.57
C LEU A 110 4.58 2.13 -2.82
N TYR A 111 5.10 3.18 -3.46
CA TYR A 111 4.34 4.31 -3.98
C TYR A 111 4.30 4.19 -5.51
N GLY A 112 3.11 3.97 -6.05
CA GLY A 112 2.88 3.68 -7.46
C GLY A 112 2.12 4.79 -8.20
N HIS A 113 2.08 4.68 -9.53
CA HIS A 113 1.40 5.65 -10.42
C HIS A 113 1.95 7.07 -10.29
N LEU A 114 3.25 7.19 -10.00
CA LEU A 114 3.89 8.48 -9.79
C LEU A 114 3.98 9.24 -11.13
N SER A 115 3.81 10.56 -11.11
CA SER A 115 3.85 11.39 -12.34
C SER A 115 5.24 11.47 -12.97
N GLN A 116 6.28 11.23 -12.19
CA GLN A 116 7.66 11.28 -12.63
C GLN A 116 8.53 10.34 -11.79
N ARG A 117 9.67 9.95 -12.37
CA ARG A 117 10.71 9.21 -11.66
C ARG A 117 11.17 10.02 -10.43
N SER A 118 11.22 9.37 -9.26
CA SER A 118 11.70 10.02 -8.03
C SER A 118 13.16 10.48 -8.18
N THR A 119 13.47 11.65 -7.62
CA THR A 119 14.84 12.21 -7.59
C THR A 119 15.70 11.62 -6.47
N LEU A 120 15.08 10.85 -5.56
CA LEU A 120 15.76 10.15 -4.48
C LEU A 120 16.69 9.06 -5.03
N ARG A 121 17.69 8.66 -4.24
CA ARG A 121 18.64 7.61 -4.62
C ARG A 121 18.45 6.36 -3.78
N VAL A 122 18.70 5.18 -4.37
CA VAL A 122 18.76 3.93 -3.60
C VAL A 122 19.79 4.07 -2.47
N GLY A 123 19.41 3.66 -1.25
CA GLY A 123 20.20 3.83 -0.04
C GLY A 123 20.00 5.16 0.68
N GLN A 124 19.28 6.12 0.09
CA GLN A 124 18.95 7.38 0.76
C GLN A 124 17.95 7.14 1.90
N GLN A 125 18.20 7.78 3.05
CA GLN A 125 17.25 7.81 4.16
C GLN A 125 16.12 8.80 3.87
N VAL A 126 14.90 8.43 4.24
CA VAL A 126 13.72 9.30 4.22
C VAL A 126 13.06 9.27 5.60
N ARG A 127 12.46 10.39 5.99
CA ARG A 127 11.72 10.50 7.26
C ARG A 127 10.21 10.52 7.01
N ARG A 128 9.43 10.00 7.96
CA ARG A 128 7.97 10.13 7.96
C ARG A 128 7.58 11.59 7.74
N GLY A 129 6.69 11.84 6.78
CA GLY A 129 6.23 13.19 6.43
C GLY A 129 7.10 13.95 5.41
N GLU A 130 8.26 13.42 5.02
CA GLU A 130 9.08 13.99 3.95
C GLU A 130 8.44 13.74 2.58
N VAL A 131 8.44 14.73 1.69
CA VAL A 131 7.97 14.55 0.31
C VAL A 131 8.93 13.65 -0.46
N VAL A 132 8.42 12.54 -1.00
CA VAL A 132 9.23 11.52 -1.68
C VAL A 132 8.87 11.34 -3.15
N ALA A 133 7.67 11.76 -3.54
CA ALA A 133 7.14 11.61 -4.89
C ALA A 133 5.99 12.57 -5.16
N PHE A 134 5.43 12.50 -6.36
CA PHE A 134 4.25 13.25 -6.78
C PHE A 134 3.24 12.32 -7.44
N SER A 135 1.95 12.49 -7.12
CA SER A 135 0.87 11.66 -7.68
C SER A 135 0.77 11.85 -9.20
N GLY A 136 0.30 10.81 -9.88
CA GLY A 136 0.12 10.81 -11.32
C GLY A 136 -1.02 9.91 -11.74
N VAL A 137 -0.90 9.34 -12.94
CA VAL A 137 -1.89 8.44 -13.54
C VAL A 137 -1.24 7.10 -13.84
N PRO A 138 -1.99 5.98 -13.79
CA PRO A 138 -1.45 4.66 -14.11
C PRO A 138 -1.03 4.53 -15.58
N ASN A 139 -1.69 5.26 -16.47
CA ASN A 139 -1.41 5.36 -17.90
C ASN A 139 -2.13 6.58 -18.50
N GLY A 140 -1.72 6.97 -19.71
CA GLY A 140 -2.31 8.11 -20.42
C GLY A 140 -1.99 9.46 -19.76
N THR A 141 -2.89 10.43 -19.93
CA THR A 141 -2.71 11.81 -19.45
C THR A 141 -3.96 12.39 -18.78
N ASP A 142 -5.00 11.59 -18.54
CA ASP A 142 -6.25 12.06 -17.92
C ASP A 142 -6.09 12.19 -16.40
N CYS A 143 -5.70 13.39 -15.98
CA CYS A 143 -5.52 13.75 -14.58
C CYS A 143 -6.83 14.05 -13.83
N ASP A 144 -7.96 14.19 -14.53
CA ASP A 144 -9.22 14.57 -13.91
C ASP A 144 -9.93 13.36 -13.29
N THR A 145 -9.93 12.22 -14.01
CA THR A 145 -10.66 11.03 -13.57
C THR A 145 -9.76 9.88 -13.11
N ARG A 146 -8.49 9.87 -13.54
CA ARG A 146 -7.59 8.72 -13.31
C ARG A 146 -6.48 8.99 -12.32
N ALA A 147 -6.29 10.23 -11.87
CA ALA A 147 -5.19 10.55 -10.97
C ALA A 147 -5.35 9.89 -9.59
N HIS A 148 -4.35 9.15 -9.17
CA HIS A 148 -4.29 8.54 -7.83
C HIS A 148 -2.87 8.07 -7.50
N LEU A 149 -2.60 7.94 -6.20
CA LEU A 149 -1.50 7.15 -5.67
C LEU A 149 -1.99 5.72 -5.41
N HIS A 150 -1.25 4.74 -5.91
CA HIS A 150 -1.36 3.35 -5.44
C HIS A 150 -0.33 3.08 -4.35
N LEU A 151 -0.78 2.85 -3.11
CA LEU A 151 0.09 2.58 -1.97
C LEU A 151 0.01 1.11 -1.56
N GLU A 152 1.14 0.42 -1.53
CA GLU A 152 1.22 -0.95 -1.02
C GLU A 152 2.07 -1.03 0.25
N ILE A 153 1.76 -2.00 1.11
CA ILE A 153 2.67 -2.48 2.15
C ILE A 153 3.06 -3.92 1.81
N ARG A 154 4.32 -4.10 1.42
CA ARG A 154 4.91 -5.37 0.97
C ARG A 154 5.66 -6.06 2.09
N THR A 155 5.70 -7.38 2.01
CA THR A 155 6.57 -8.21 2.85
C THR A 155 8.05 -7.93 2.55
N SER A 156 8.93 -8.21 3.51
CA SER A 156 10.37 -7.92 3.43
C SER A 156 11.05 -8.48 2.18
N ASN A 157 10.59 -9.64 1.71
CA ASN A 157 11.05 -10.37 0.53
C ASN A 157 10.35 -9.96 -0.79
N LEU A 158 9.45 -8.97 -0.76
CA LEU A 158 8.68 -8.49 -1.91
C LEU A 158 7.79 -9.55 -2.60
N GLY A 159 7.53 -10.69 -1.96
CA GLY A 159 6.73 -11.77 -2.51
C GLY A 159 5.22 -11.57 -2.44
N GLY A 160 4.76 -10.47 -1.82
CA GLY A 160 3.35 -10.20 -1.60
C GLY A 160 3.10 -8.93 -0.82
N THR A 161 1.82 -8.65 -0.56
CA THR A 161 1.36 -7.48 0.19
C THR A 161 0.47 -7.89 1.36
N VAL A 162 0.41 -7.02 2.35
CA VAL A 162 -0.47 -7.16 3.51
C VAL A 162 -1.43 -5.99 3.55
N ASN A 163 -2.56 -6.19 4.23
CA ASN A 163 -3.56 -5.16 4.42
C ASN A 163 -2.96 -3.93 5.14
N PRO A 164 -2.94 -2.74 4.52
CA PRO A 164 -2.37 -1.54 5.14
C PRO A 164 -3.19 -0.99 6.31
N ILE A 165 -4.50 -1.25 6.32
CA ILE A 165 -5.47 -0.69 7.28
C ILE A 165 -5.05 -0.92 8.75
N PRO A 166 -4.72 -2.14 9.20
CA PRO A 166 -4.26 -2.37 10.59
C PRO A 166 -2.87 -1.80 10.90
N LEU A 167 -2.06 -1.50 9.88
CA LEU A 167 -0.66 -1.06 10.03
C LEU A 167 -0.50 0.47 10.01
N MET A 168 -1.57 1.20 9.78
CA MET A 168 -1.56 2.64 9.61
C MET A 168 -2.36 3.35 10.71
N GLU A 169 -1.93 4.56 11.04
CA GLU A 169 -2.56 5.46 11.97
C GLU A 169 -3.50 6.40 11.20
N ALA A 170 -4.77 6.02 11.12
CA ALA A 170 -5.79 6.75 10.37
C ALA A 170 -7.19 6.48 10.93
N ASP A 171 -8.08 7.45 10.77
CA ASP A 171 -9.50 7.33 11.07
C ASP A 171 -10.27 6.82 9.84
N TRP A 172 -10.02 5.56 9.50
CA TRP A 172 -10.51 4.94 8.25
C TRP A 172 -12.00 5.12 7.97
N PRO A 173 -12.92 4.99 8.96
CA PRO A 173 -14.35 5.24 8.74
C PRO A 173 -14.68 6.64 8.19
N ASN A 174 -13.86 7.64 8.51
CA ASN A 174 -14.08 9.03 8.11
C ASN A 174 -13.29 9.45 6.86
N LEU A 175 -12.50 8.55 6.27
CA LEU A 175 -11.67 8.84 5.08
C LEU A 175 -12.36 8.57 3.73
N THR A 176 -13.60 8.09 3.71
CA THR A 176 -14.32 7.66 2.48
C THR A 176 -15.16 8.73 1.79
N LEU A 177 -15.19 9.96 2.31
CA LEU A 177 -15.81 11.17 1.73
C LEU A 177 -16.95 10.96 0.70
N GLY A 178 -18.02 10.23 1.05
CA GLY A 178 -19.32 10.26 0.36
C GLY A 178 -19.33 10.03 -1.17
N LEU A 179 -18.30 9.43 -1.74
CA LEU A 179 -18.19 9.18 -3.17
C LEU A 179 -18.86 7.85 -3.57
N PRO A 180 -19.28 7.69 -4.84
CA PRO A 180 -19.97 6.50 -5.30
C PRO A 180 -19.17 5.23 -5.01
N ASP A 181 -19.87 4.18 -4.57
CA ASP A 181 -19.37 2.94 -3.95
C ASP A 181 -18.35 2.10 -4.75
N GLU A 182 -17.99 2.52 -5.96
CA GLU A 182 -17.08 1.83 -6.87
C GLU A 182 -15.66 1.74 -6.28
N GLY A 183 -15.39 0.65 -5.56
CA GLY A 183 -14.11 0.40 -4.89
C GLY A 183 -14.16 0.56 -3.36
N LEU A 184 -15.29 0.99 -2.81
CA LEU A 184 -15.54 1.07 -1.37
C LEU A 184 -16.25 -0.17 -0.80
N GLU A 185 -16.92 -0.94 -1.66
CA GLU A 185 -17.59 -2.19 -1.31
C GLU A 185 -16.77 -3.43 -1.70
N PHE A 186 -17.03 -4.53 -0.99
CA PHE A 186 -16.42 -5.83 -1.23
C PHE A 186 -17.38 -6.79 -1.96
N GLU A 187 -16.83 -7.65 -2.81
CA GLU A 187 -17.56 -8.77 -3.38
C GLU A 187 -17.78 -9.84 -2.29
N ILE A 188 -18.99 -10.41 -2.25
CA ILE A 188 -19.38 -11.41 -1.25
C ILE A 188 -19.28 -12.80 -1.85
N ASN A 189 -18.66 -13.73 -1.12
CA ASN A 189 -18.77 -15.15 -1.38
C ASN A 189 -19.99 -15.72 -0.64
N LEU A 190 -21.06 -16.11 -1.34
CA LEU A 190 -22.25 -16.68 -0.70
C LEU A 190 -22.01 -18.06 -0.07
N ASP A 191 -20.90 -18.74 -0.40
CA ASP A 191 -20.46 -19.95 0.30
C ASP A 191 -19.80 -19.66 1.65
N ASN A 192 -19.29 -18.44 1.85
CA ASN A 192 -18.69 -17.99 3.10
C ASN A 192 -18.94 -16.48 3.31
N PRO A 193 -20.17 -16.08 3.66
CA PRO A 193 -20.60 -14.68 3.61
C PRO A 193 -19.96 -13.79 4.69
N THR A 194 -19.24 -14.35 5.66
CA THR A 194 -18.51 -13.59 6.69
C THR A 194 -17.08 -13.26 6.29
N GLN A 195 -16.57 -13.89 5.23
CA GLN A 195 -15.20 -13.69 4.75
C GLN A 195 -15.06 -12.33 4.04
N TRP A 196 -14.05 -11.55 4.44
CA TRP A 196 -13.60 -10.34 3.72
C TRP A 196 -14.68 -9.27 3.54
N GLN A 197 -15.55 -9.13 4.55
CA GLN A 197 -16.66 -8.18 4.54
C GLN A 197 -16.27 -6.74 4.96
N THR A 198 -15.05 -6.52 5.46
CA THR A 198 -14.63 -5.20 5.96
C THR A 198 -13.23 -4.84 5.49
N ILE A 199 -12.88 -3.56 5.56
CA ILE A 199 -11.52 -3.08 5.28
C ILE A 199 -10.46 -3.71 6.20
N TYR A 200 -10.86 -4.26 7.35
CA TYR A 200 -9.95 -4.80 8.36
C TYR A 200 -9.61 -6.28 8.16
N ASN A 201 -10.49 -7.05 7.52
CA ASN A 201 -10.36 -8.50 7.47
C ASN A 201 -9.97 -9.06 6.09
N GLN A 202 -9.48 -8.20 5.20
CA GLN A 202 -8.96 -8.60 3.88
C GLN A 202 -7.69 -9.46 4.02
N PRO A 203 -7.48 -10.47 3.16
CA PRO A 203 -6.38 -11.42 3.28
C PRO A 203 -5.07 -10.81 2.77
N ALA A 204 -3.92 -11.35 3.20
CA ALA A 204 -2.66 -11.07 2.53
C ALA A 204 -2.68 -11.60 1.08
N VAL A 205 -1.94 -10.93 0.20
CA VAL A 205 -1.76 -11.30 -1.20
C VAL A 205 -0.36 -11.84 -1.40
N TYR A 206 -0.24 -12.95 -2.14
CA TYR A 206 1.01 -13.55 -2.56
C TYR A 206 1.09 -13.53 -4.07
N PHE A 207 2.09 -12.84 -4.61
CA PHE A 207 2.19 -12.62 -6.04
C PHE A 207 2.40 -13.92 -6.82
N GLY A 208 1.77 -14.01 -8.00
CA GLY A 208 1.88 -15.16 -8.91
C GLY A 208 1.16 -16.44 -8.46
N ARG A 209 0.39 -16.37 -7.37
CA ARG A 209 -0.46 -17.49 -6.93
C ARG A 209 -1.85 -17.44 -7.56
N ALA A 210 -2.59 -18.54 -7.41
CA ALA A 210 -3.96 -18.65 -7.88
C ALA A 210 -4.88 -17.57 -7.28
N LEU A 211 -5.94 -17.25 -8.00
CA LEU A 211 -6.95 -16.29 -7.57
C LEU A 211 -7.58 -16.71 -6.23
N LEU A 212 -7.73 -15.75 -5.32
CA LEU A 212 -8.38 -15.92 -4.03
C LEU A 212 -9.88 -15.63 -4.09
N ASN A 213 -10.30 -14.76 -5.01
CA ASN A 213 -11.67 -14.30 -5.15
C ASN A 213 -12.36 -14.89 -6.39
N ASP A 214 -12.10 -16.14 -6.74
CA ASP A 214 -12.79 -16.82 -7.83
C ASP A 214 -13.97 -17.64 -7.29
N PHE A 215 -14.99 -16.94 -6.80
CA PHE A 215 -16.12 -17.56 -6.11
C PHE A 215 -17.09 -18.25 -7.08
N ALA A 216 -17.62 -19.41 -6.67
CA ALA A 216 -18.67 -20.10 -7.41
C ALA A 216 -20.01 -19.37 -7.31
N ARG A 217 -20.30 -18.76 -6.14
CA ARG A 217 -21.52 -17.99 -5.86
C ARG A 217 -21.19 -16.57 -5.40
N PRO A 218 -20.80 -15.67 -6.31
CA PRO A 218 -20.53 -14.27 -5.99
C PRO A 218 -21.82 -13.47 -5.79
N TRP A 219 -21.72 -12.36 -5.06
CA TRP A 219 -22.76 -11.34 -4.98
C TRP A 219 -22.11 -9.96 -4.80
N PRO A 220 -22.55 -8.92 -5.55
CA PRO A 220 -23.72 -8.85 -6.41
C PRO A 220 -23.65 -9.62 -7.75
N GLY A 221 -22.48 -10.16 -8.12
CA GLY A 221 -22.33 -10.97 -9.33
C GLY A 221 -22.02 -10.17 -10.59
#